data_AF-A0A7Y4NXA7-F1
#
_entry.id   AF-A0A7Y4NXA7-F1
#
_cell.length_a   1.000
_cell.length_b   1.000
_cell.length_c   1.000
_cell.angle_alpha   90.00
_cell.angle_beta   90.00
_cell.angle_gamma   90.00
#
_symmetry.space_group_name_H-M   'P 1'
#
loop_
_entity.id
_entity.type
_entity.pdbx_description
1 polymer ?
#
loop_
_entity_poly.entity_id
_entity_poly.type
_entity_poly.pdbx_seq_one_letter_code
_entity_poly.pdbx_strand_id
1 'polypeptide(L)'
;MAITYDTASSTFDWSKVSTKGGDRAGPGTVYLKGSQQQYGSLSVDYKSSWMDRTIVKATQVPAGRYDRFEVRNNAWVEVVGLLPEGSAVEVSGAGSSLMLQGGVTHKLSTLKVTGTSASVSVQPSADGQPLPLQLEVASVEVGTGASINANAAGYLGGRRGVNGAQSGRTTGNVSTGRTDVGGSYGGHGRAQNGASVVPVYGDPLSPSDFGSGGSAQSNASSKGGNGGGLLLLTVDSLKLDGALQANGEHSYAYGGAGGGIRLDVRSVTGSGFISAEGSPYDSLGYGTG
;
A
#
# COMPACT_ATOMS: atom_id res chain seq x y z
N MET A 1 23.28 -5.12 11.40
CA MET A 1 24.06 -6.19 12.07
C MET A 1 23.82 -7.50 11.35
N ALA A 2 24.84 -8.36 11.19
CA ALA A 2 24.69 -9.66 10.55
C ALA A 2 25.30 -10.76 11.44
N ILE A 3 24.57 -11.84 11.65
CA ILE A 3 25.01 -12.98 12.47
C ILE A 3 24.72 -14.28 11.71
N THR A 4 25.77 -15.08 11.52
CA THR A 4 25.68 -16.46 11.03
C THR A 4 25.97 -17.40 12.18
N TYR A 5 25.19 -18.48 12.32
CA TYR A 5 25.35 -19.42 13.42
C TYR A 5 25.08 -20.86 12.96
N ASP A 6 25.68 -21.83 13.65
CA ASP A 6 25.40 -23.22 13.40
C ASP A 6 24.16 -23.66 14.19
N THR A 7 23.10 -24.03 13.47
CA THR A 7 21.83 -24.44 14.05
C THR A 7 21.96 -25.70 14.89
N ALA A 8 22.90 -26.60 14.59
CA ALA A 8 23.05 -27.86 15.30
C ALA A 8 23.70 -27.73 16.68
N SER A 9 24.48 -26.67 16.91
CA SER A 9 25.29 -26.49 18.11
C SER A 9 24.94 -25.23 18.92
N SER A 10 24.07 -24.35 18.41
CA SER A 10 23.70 -23.11 19.09
C SER A 10 22.48 -23.28 19.99
N THR A 11 22.61 -22.94 21.27
CA THR A 11 21.50 -22.89 22.26
C THR A 11 21.05 -21.45 22.59
N PHE A 12 21.65 -20.45 21.92
CA PHE A 12 21.35 -19.04 22.15
C PHE A 12 19.90 -18.71 21.71
N ASP A 13 19.20 -17.95 22.55
CA ASP A 13 17.88 -17.43 22.23
C ASP A 13 17.98 -16.24 21.26
N TRP A 14 17.89 -16.53 19.97
CA TRP A 14 18.00 -15.54 18.90
C TRP A 14 16.91 -14.47 18.91
N SER A 15 15.81 -14.67 19.65
CA SER A 15 14.80 -13.62 19.85
C SER A 15 15.33 -12.41 20.63
N LYS A 16 16.45 -12.58 21.35
CA LYS A 16 17.12 -11.52 22.10
C LYS A 16 18.02 -10.63 21.24
N VAL A 17 18.20 -10.96 19.96
CA VAL A 17 18.95 -10.11 19.03
C VAL A 17 18.08 -8.94 18.59
N SER A 18 18.51 -7.71 18.88
CA SER A 18 17.74 -6.50 18.60
C SER A 18 18.65 -5.36 18.17
N THR A 19 18.38 -4.78 17.00
CA THR A 19 18.92 -3.48 16.57
C THR A 19 17.78 -2.48 16.44
N LYS A 20 17.13 -2.20 17.55
CA LYS A 20 16.07 -1.20 17.59
C LYS A 20 16.64 0.18 17.29
N GLY A 21 16.19 0.79 16.19
CA GLY A 21 16.45 2.21 15.95
C GLY A 21 15.89 3.08 17.09
N GLY A 22 16.64 4.11 17.50
CA GLY A 22 16.28 5.01 18.60
C GLY A 22 15.57 6.28 18.16
N ASP A 23 15.19 7.12 19.13
CA ASP A 23 14.58 8.43 18.86
C ASP A 23 15.56 9.31 18.08
N ARG A 24 15.11 9.88 16.96
CA ARG A 24 15.92 10.66 16.01
C ARG A 24 17.04 9.87 15.30
N ALA A 25 17.02 8.54 15.36
CA ALA A 25 17.87 7.67 14.55
C ALA A 25 17.02 6.91 13.51
N GLY A 26 17.68 6.35 12.48
CA GLY A 26 17.02 5.44 11.54
C GLY A 26 16.66 4.09 12.17
N PRO A 27 15.83 3.27 11.52
CA PRO A 27 15.61 1.89 11.94
C PRO A 27 16.92 1.11 11.92
N GLY A 28 17.06 0.15 12.82
CA GLY A 28 18.18 -0.78 12.75
C GLY A 28 17.78 -2.07 12.04
N THR A 29 18.79 -2.74 11.49
CA THR A 29 18.64 -3.97 10.70
C THR A 29 19.39 -5.12 11.36
N VAL A 30 18.78 -6.30 11.39
CA VAL A 30 19.39 -7.56 11.81
C VAL A 30 19.24 -8.57 10.69
N TYR A 31 20.35 -9.12 10.21
CA TYR A 31 20.37 -10.31 9.39
C TYR A 31 20.81 -11.52 10.23
N LEU A 32 20.00 -12.57 10.27
CA LEU A 32 20.28 -13.82 10.96
C LEU A 32 20.27 -14.97 9.95
N LYS A 33 21.31 -15.81 9.94
CA LYS A 33 21.36 -17.00 9.09
C LYS A 33 21.88 -18.21 9.86
N GLY A 34 21.00 -19.18 10.08
CA GLY A 34 21.37 -20.52 10.55
C GLY A 34 21.99 -21.37 9.44
N SER A 35 22.81 -22.36 9.83
CA SER A 35 23.46 -23.29 8.89
C SER A 35 22.49 -24.10 8.02
N GLN A 36 21.26 -24.34 8.51
CA GLN A 36 20.20 -25.05 7.78
C GLN A 36 19.30 -24.15 6.92
N GLN A 37 19.41 -22.83 7.07
CA GLN A 37 18.63 -21.88 6.27
C GLN A 37 19.34 -21.62 4.94
N GLN A 38 18.59 -21.48 3.85
CA GLN A 38 19.18 -21.21 2.54
C GLN A 38 19.68 -19.77 2.47
N TYR A 39 18.81 -18.82 2.82
CA TYR A 39 19.09 -17.39 2.71
C TYR A 39 18.92 -16.59 4.00
N GLY A 40 18.37 -17.19 5.07
CA GLY A 40 18.26 -16.57 6.38
C GLY A 40 17.15 -15.51 6.45
N SER A 41 17.12 -14.75 7.55
CA SER A 41 16.08 -13.77 7.85
C SER A 41 16.66 -12.36 7.96
N LEU A 42 16.00 -11.39 7.34
CA LEU A 42 16.26 -9.97 7.56
C LEU A 42 15.12 -9.36 8.37
N SER A 43 15.44 -8.70 9.49
CA SER A 43 14.51 -7.91 10.29
C SER A 43 14.91 -6.44 10.27
N VAL A 44 13.92 -5.58 10.08
CA VAL A 44 14.03 -4.12 10.23
C VAL A 44 13.14 -3.68 11.39
N ASP A 45 13.72 -3.00 12.38
CA ASP A 45 13.01 -2.66 13.62
C ASP A 45 13.22 -1.19 14.00
N TYR A 46 12.12 -0.50 14.28
CA TYR A 46 12.11 0.86 14.78
C TYR A 46 11.30 0.96 16.07
N LYS A 47 11.97 1.28 17.19
CA LYS A 47 11.37 1.30 18.52
C LYS A 47 10.62 2.60 18.81
N SER A 48 10.94 3.71 18.14
CA SER A 48 10.30 4.99 18.45
C SER A 48 8.83 4.96 18.04
N SER A 49 7.96 5.35 18.95
CA SER A 49 6.53 5.54 18.69
C SER A 49 6.24 6.83 17.91
N TRP A 50 7.24 7.69 17.72
CA TRP A 50 7.12 8.94 17.00
C TRP A 50 7.94 8.89 15.71
N MET A 51 7.24 8.80 14.57
CA MET A 51 7.82 8.97 13.24
C MET A 51 6.98 9.98 12.46
N ASP A 52 7.56 11.15 12.17
CA ASP A 52 6.94 12.14 11.30
C ASP A 52 7.32 11.85 9.83
N ARG A 53 6.43 11.13 9.14
CA ARG A 53 6.59 10.76 7.72
C ARG A 53 6.57 11.95 6.76
N THR A 54 6.32 13.17 7.23
CA THR A 54 6.38 14.38 6.39
C THR A 54 7.81 14.91 6.23
N ILE A 55 8.71 14.56 7.15
CA ILE A 55 10.10 15.03 7.17
C ILE A 55 11.14 13.91 7.07
N VAL A 56 10.73 12.64 7.24
CA VAL A 56 11.58 11.46 6.99
C VAL A 56 11.13 10.69 5.76
N LYS A 57 11.98 9.80 5.27
CA LYS A 57 11.68 8.88 4.17
C LYS A 57 11.74 7.44 4.65
N ALA A 58 11.05 6.55 3.93
CA ALA A 58 11.15 5.12 4.15
C ALA A 58 12.61 4.66 4.02
N THR A 59 12.97 3.66 4.83
CA THR A 59 14.28 3.03 4.70
C THR A 59 14.25 2.11 3.50
N GLN A 60 15.07 2.41 2.50
CA GLN A 60 15.24 1.57 1.34
C GLN A 60 16.04 0.33 1.71
N VAL A 61 15.46 -0.83 1.50
CA VAL A 61 16.05 -2.13 1.80
C VAL A 61 16.06 -2.95 0.51
N PRO A 62 17.22 -3.37 0.01
CA PRO A 62 17.29 -4.26 -1.13
C PRO A 62 16.49 -5.54 -0.85
N ALA A 63 15.75 -6.03 -1.84
CA ALA A 63 14.99 -7.27 -1.72
C ALA A 63 15.88 -8.48 -1.37
N GLY A 64 17.15 -8.42 -1.78
CA GLY A 64 18.19 -9.37 -1.38
C GLY A 64 17.83 -10.82 -1.68
N ARG A 65 18.43 -11.75 -0.93
CA ARG A 65 17.96 -13.13 -0.85
C ARG A 65 17.69 -13.43 0.61
N TYR A 66 16.42 -13.67 0.94
CA TYR A 66 15.96 -13.95 2.30
C TYR A 66 14.90 -15.05 2.27
N ASP A 67 14.99 -15.99 3.20
CA ASP A 67 13.91 -16.94 3.46
C ASP A 67 12.77 -16.21 4.18
N ARG A 68 13.11 -15.20 5.00
CA ARG A 68 12.15 -14.36 5.72
C ARG A 68 12.53 -12.88 5.73
N PHE A 69 11.53 -12.01 5.53
CA PHE A 69 11.65 -10.55 5.65
C PHE A 69 10.68 -10.02 6.70
N GLU A 70 11.18 -9.36 7.72
CA GLU A 70 10.41 -8.91 8.88
C GLU A 70 10.50 -7.38 9.04
N VAL A 71 9.36 -6.70 9.13
CA VAL A 71 9.24 -5.26 9.46
C VAL A 71 8.50 -5.14 10.76
N ARG A 72 9.16 -4.60 11.80
CA ARG A 72 8.66 -4.66 13.17
C ARG A 72 8.45 -3.28 13.80
N ASN A 73 7.55 -3.24 14.78
CA ASN A 73 7.20 -2.05 15.57
C ASN A 73 6.72 -0.91 14.67
N ASN A 74 7.43 0.22 14.62
CA ASN A 74 7.05 1.38 13.83
C ASN A 74 7.98 1.57 12.60
N ALA A 75 8.60 0.49 12.12
CA ALA A 75 9.52 0.55 10.98
C ALA A 75 8.78 0.86 9.68
N TRP A 76 9.35 1.76 8.87
CA TRP A 76 8.83 2.14 7.56
C TRP A 76 9.86 1.80 6.48
N VAL A 77 9.52 0.84 5.61
CA VAL A 77 10.45 0.18 4.70
C VAL A 77 9.94 0.26 3.27
N GLU A 78 10.84 0.57 2.35
CA GLU A 78 10.64 0.44 0.91
C GLU A 78 11.54 -0.67 0.39
N VAL A 79 10.96 -1.73 -0.19
CA VAL A 79 11.75 -2.84 -0.75
C VAL A 79 12.23 -2.48 -2.15
N VAL A 80 13.53 -2.38 -2.34
CA VAL A 80 14.11 -2.11 -3.66
C VAL A 80 14.31 -3.44 -4.38
N GLY A 81 13.46 -3.70 -5.38
CA GLY A 81 13.44 -4.92 -6.18
C GLY A 81 12.37 -5.93 -5.76
N LEU A 82 12.49 -7.15 -6.28
CA LEU A 82 11.54 -8.25 -6.05
C LEU A 82 12.10 -9.23 -5.01
N LEU A 83 11.31 -9.54 -3.97
CA LEU A 83 11.66 -10.59 -3.01
C LEU A 83 11.73 -11.95 -3.71
N PRO A 84 12.63 -12.86 -3.28
CA PRO A 84 12.69 -14.21 -3.83
C PRO A 84 11.34 -14.93 -3.76
N GLU A 85 11.07 -15.74 -4.77
CA GLU A 85 9.89 -16.59 -4.78
C GLU A 85 9.89 -17.54 -3.56
N GLY A 86 8.76 -17.60 -2.86
CA GLY A 86 8.60 -18.42 -1.67
C GLY A 86 9.12 -17.78 -0.37
N SER A 87 9.62 -16.54 -0.39
CA SER A 87 9.96 -15.82 0.84
C SER A 87 8.73 -15.64 1.74
N ALA A 88 8.96 -15.71 3.06
CA ALA A 88 7.97 -15.37 4.07
C ALA A 88 8.10 -13.89 4.46
N VAL A 89 7.00 -13.15 4.49
CA VAL A 89 6.97 -11.74 4.88
C VAL A 89 6.12 -11.55 6.13
N GLU A 90 6.67 -10.84 7.12
CA GLU A 90 5.95 -10.46 8.33
C GLU A 90 6.07 -8.95 8.57
N VAL A 91 4.94 -8.27 8.70
CA VAL A 91 4.84 -6.87 9.09
C VAL A 91 4.05 -6.82 10.39
N SER A 92 4.73 -6.51 11.50
CA SER A 92 4.11 -6.55 12.82
C SER A 92 4.41 -5.33 13.68
N GLY A 93 3.50 -4.98 14.58
CA GLY A 93 3.66 -3.88 15.53
C GLY A 93 2.74 -2.68 15.26
N ALA A 94 3.01 -1.57 15.95
CA ALA A 94 2.20 -0.36 15.86
C ALA A 94 2.80 0.61 14.82
N GLY A 95 2.13 0.75 13.68
CA GLY A 95 2.52 1.68 12.62
C GLY A 95 3.59 1.17 11.64
N SER A 96 3.97 -0.11 11.70
CA SER A 96 4.89 -0.70 10.72
C SER A 96 4.31 -0.63 9.30
N SER A 97 5.17 -0.36 8.33
CA SER A 97 4.74 -0.15 6.95
C SER A 97 5.78 -0.66 5.97
N LEU A 98 5.34 -1.54 5.08
CA LEU A 98 6.15 -2.15 4.02
C LEU A 98 5.62 -1.74 2.65
N MET A 99 6.46 -1.09 1.86
CA MET A 99 6.14 -0.69 0.48
C MET A 99 6.82 -1.63 -0.51
N LEU A 100 6.01 -2.37 -1.25
CA LEU A 100 6.43 -3.31 -2.29
C LEU A 100 6.38 -2.66 -3.68
N GLN A 101 7.30 -3.06 -4.54
CA GLN A 101 7.35 -2.59 -5.92
C GLN A 101 6.03 -2.93 -6.65
N GLY A 102 5.43 -1.92 -7.28
CA GLY A 102 4.22 -2.09 -8.09
C GLY A 102 4.51 -2.63 -9.49
N GLY A 103 3.48 -3.19 -10.14
CA GLY A 103 3.58 -3.67 -11.53
C GLY A 103 4.36 -4.97 -11.71
N VAL A 104 4.75 -5.61 -10.61
CA VAL A 104 5.38 -6.92 -10.58
C VAL A 104 4.62 -7.82 -9.60
N THR A 105 4.56 -9.12 -9.90
CA THR A 105 3.90 -10.11 -9.03
C THR A 105 4.86 -10.60 -7.96
N HIS A 106 4.55 -10.34 -6.69
CA HIS A 106 5.28 -10.87 -5.54
C HIS A 106 4.76 -12.25 -5.20
N LYS A 107 5.59 -13.27 -5.43
CA LYS A 107 5.28 -14.68 -5.13
C LYS A 107 5.83 -15.08 -3.77
N LEU A 108 4.97 -15.16 -2.76
CA LEU A 108 5.37 -15.37 -1.37
C LEU A 108 4.82 -16.70 -0.83
N SER A 109 5.54 -17.31 0.10
CA SER A 109 4.98 -18.47 0.83
C SER A 109 3.94 -18.01 1.86
N THR A 110 4.27 -16.97 2.62
CA THR A 110 3.37 -16.40 3.62
C THR A 110 3.45 -14.88 3.65
N LEU A 111 2.32 -14.21 3.88
CA LEU A 111 2.26 -12.80 4.20
C LEU A 111 1.44 -12.60 5.48
N LYS A 112 2.08 -12.09 6.54
CA LYS A 112 1.43 -11.79 7.80
C LYS A 112 1.55 -10.31 8.12
N VAL A 113 0.40 -9.64 8.28
CA VAL A 113 0.32 -8.21 8.64
C VAL A 113 -0.50 -8.09 9.91
N THR A 114 0.13 -7.71 11.03
CA THR A 114 -0.55 -7.69 12.34
C THR A 114 -0.18 -6.47 13.19
N GLY A 115 -1.12 -6.02 14.00
CA GLY A 115 -0.95 -4.87 14.89
C GLY A 115 -1.59 -3.59 14.34
N THR A 116 -1.76 -2.62 15.22
CA THR A 116 -2.48 -1.38 14.93
C THR A 116 -1.76 -0.55 13.88
N SER A 117 -2.45 -0.23 12.78
CA SER A 117 -1.92 0.55 11.66
C SER A 117 -0.72 -0.10 10.95
N ALA A 118 -0.50 -1.41 11.14
CA ALA A 118 0.45 -2.17 10.35
C ALA A 118 -0.04 -2.26 8.90
N SER A 119 0.85 -2.07 7.92
CA SER A 119 0.44 -1.98 6.51
C SER A 119 1.44 -2.57 5.53
N VAL A 120 0.90 -3.17 4.48
CA VAL A 120 1.62 -3.46 3.23
C VAL A 120 0.98 -2.63 2.13
N SER A 121 1.76 -1.87 1.38
CA SER A 121 1.26 -1.02 0.30
C SER A 121 2.15 -1.07 -0.93
N VAL A 122 1.66 -0.49 -2.03
CA VAL A 122 2.44 -0.31 -3.25
C VAL A 122 3.32 0.92 -3.16
N GLN A 123 4.49 0.87 -3.80
CA GLN A 123 5.36 2.02 -3.98
C GLN A 123 4.73 3.07 -4.92
N PRO A 124 4.88 4.38 -4.62
CA PRO A 124 4.47 5.42 -5.55
C PRO A 124 5.39 5.43 -6.79
N SER A 125 4.82 5.63 -7.98
CA SER A 125 5.63 5.85 -9.18
C SER A 125 6.06 7.31 -9.31
N ALA A 126 7.34 7.52 -9.63
CA ALA A 126 7.93 8.86 -9.76
C ALA A 126 7.33 9.67 -10.93
N ASP A 127 6.85 8.99 -11.97
CA ASP A 127 6.21 9.60 -13.15
C ASP A 127 4.68 9.76 -12.98
N GLY A 128 4.13 9.42 -11.82
CA GLY A 128 2.71 9.50 -11.55
C GLY A 128 1.85 8.44 -12.26
N GLN A 129 2.47 7.45 -12.92
CA GLN A 129 1.75 6.29 -13.44
C GLN A 129 1.36 5.36 -12.29
N PRO A 130 0.07 5.05 -12.08
CA PRO A 130 -0.30 4.10 -11.06
C PRO A 130 0.16 2.69 -11.45
N LEU A 131 0.61 1.93 -10.45
CA LEU A 131 1.06 0.55 -10.61
C LEU A 131 0.26 -0.34 -9.66
N PRO A 132 -0.13 -1.56 -10.09
CA PRO A 132 -0.90 -2.45 -9.24
C PRO A 132 -0.04 -3.04 -8.13
N LEU A 133 -0.64 -3.30 -6.97
CA LEU A 133 -0.10 -4.22 -5.98
C LEU A 133 -0.52 -5.64 -6.37
N GLN A 134 0.43 -6.46 -6.82
CA GLN A 134 0.16 -7.83 -7.27
C GLN A 134 0.81 -8.85 -6.34
N LEU A 135 -0.01 -9.68 -5.72
CA LEU A 135 0.41 -10.66 -4.72
C LEU A 135 -0.11 -12.05 -5.10
N GLU A 136 0.79 -13.02 -5.15
CA GLU A 136 0.49 -14.45 -5.26
C GLU A 136 1.08 -15.13 -4.03
N VAL A 137 0.23 -15.56 -3.10
CA VAL A 137 0.68 -15.97 -1.76
C VAL A 137 -0.04 -17.23 -1.32
N ALA A 138 0.67 -18.24 -0.80
CA ALA A 138 -0.01 -19.45 -0.33
C ALA A 138 -0.89 -19.17 0.91
N SER A 139 -0.39 -18.43 1.91
CA SER A 139 -1.16 -18.08 3.10
C SER A 139 -1.02 -16.61 3.48
N VAL A 140 -2.15 -15.92 3.67
CA VAL A 140 -2.22 -14.53 4.10
C VAL A 140 -2.97 -14.40 5.42
N GLU A 141 -2.39 -13.67 6.38
CA GLU A 141 -3.07 -13.22 7.61
C GLU A 141 -3.02 -11.69 7.68
N VAL A 142 -4.18 -11.04 7.73
CA VAL A 142 -4.32 -9.61 8.02
C VAL A 142 -5.08 -9.48 9.35
N GLY A 143 -4.35 -9.19 10.42
CA GLY A 143 -4.91 -9.07 11.77
C GLY A 143 -5.70 -7.77 11.99
N THR A 144 -6.45 -7.71 13.11
CA THR A 144 -7.21 -6.52 13.49
C THR A 144 -6.32 -5.26 13.54
N GLY A 145 -6.81 -4.18 12.93
CA GLY A 145 -6.09 -2.91 12.83
C GLY A 145 -4.98 -2.86 11.77
N ALA A 146 -4.68 -3.98 11.12
CA ALA A 146 -3.71 -4.06 10.03
C ALA A 146 -4.39 -3.98 8.65
N SER A 147 -3.61 -3.67 7.61
CA SER A 147 -4.15 -3.56 6.25
C SER A 147 -3.17 -4.00 5.16
N ILE A 148 -3.74 -4.50 4.05
CA ILE A 148 -3.08 -4.46 2.74
C ILE A 148 -3.76 -3.32 1.96
N ASN A 149 -2.99 -2.31 1.59
CA ASN A 149 -3.50 -0.97 1.32
C ASN A 149 -2.96 -0.43 -0.02
N ALA A 150 -3.88 -0.19 -0.94
CA ALA A 150 -3.68 0.51 -2.22
C ALA A 150 -4.45 1.85 -2.27
N ASN A 151 -4.78 2.45 -1.13
CA ASN A 151 -5.47 3.73 -1.06
C ASN A 151 -4.64 4.82 -1.73
N ALA A 152 -5.33 5.74 -2.44
CA ALA A 152 -4.72 6.87 -3.12
C ALA A 152 -3.59 6.53 -4.12
N ALA A 153 -3.46 5.25 -4.51
CA ALA A 153 -2.41 4.73 -5.40
C ALA A 153 -2.87 4.60 -6.86
N GLY A 154 -4.01 5.17 -7.20
CA GLY A 154 -4.54 5.28 -8.56
C GLY A 154 -4.08 6.55 -9.28
N TYR A 155 -4.86 7.02 -10.24
CA TYR A 155 -4.50 8.18 -11.03
C TYR A 155 -4.45 9.46 -10.20
N LEU A 156 -3.49 10.33 -10.51
CA LEU A 156 -3.26 11.57 -9.76
C LEU A 156 -4.43 12.55 -9.87
N GLY A 157 -4.77 13.17 -8.74
CA GLY A 157 -5.67 14.31 -8.69
C GLY A 157 -5.07 15.56 -9.31
N GLY A 158 -5.88 16.60 -9.50
CA GLY A 158 -5.43 17.90 -9.97
C GLY A 158 -4.38 18.52 -9.04
N ARG A 159 -3.29 19.06 -9.58
CA ARG A 159 -2.17 19.66 -8.83
C ARG A 159 -1.47 18.70 -7.84
N ARG A 160 -1.50 17.39 -8.12
CA ARG A 160 -0.86 16.33 -7.31
C ARG A 160 0.39 15.80 -7.99
N GLY A 161 1.47 15.63 -7.24
CA GLY A 161 2.73 15.08 -7.75
C GLY A 161 3.19 15.80 -9.02
N VAL A 162 3.40 15.03 -10.09
CA VAL A 162 3.77 15.54 -11.42
C VAL A 162 2.61 16.14 -12.22
N ASN A 163 1.35 15.95 -11.78
CA ASN A 163 0.19 16.54 -12.44
C ASN A 163 0.00 18.00 -12.02
N GLY A 164 0.56 18.94 -12.78
CA GLY A 164 0.41 20.38 -12.53
C GLY A 164 -0.96 20.96 -12.94
N ALA A 165 -1.78 20.22 -13.69
CA ALA A 165 -3.07 20.68 -14.19
C ALA A 165 -4.14 20.70 -13.09
N GLN A 166 -5.18 21.53 -13.25
CA GLN A 166 -6.34 21.52 -12.36
C GLN A 166 -7.18 20.25 -12.51
N SER A 167 -7.26 19.69 -13.72
CA SER A 167 -7.94 18.42 -13.95
C SER A 167 -7.17 17.25 -13.35
N GLY A 168 -7.92 16.28 -12.81
CA GLY A 168 -7.37 14.98 -12.44
C GLY A 168 -6.99 14.15 -13.67
N ARG A 169 -6.41 12.97 -13.40
CA ARG A 169 -6.05 11.99 -14.43
C ARG A 169 -6.96 10.76 -14.38
N THR A 170 -7.08 10.06 -15.50
CA THR A 170 -7.95 8.88 -15.68
C THR A 170 -7.25 7.85 -16.58
N THR A 171 -7.98 6.82 -17.04
CA THR A 171 -7.50 5.67 -17.82
C THR A 171 -6.50 6.06 -18.91
N GLY A 172 -5.40 5.31 -19.02
CA GLY A 172 -4.28 5.66 -19.90
C GLY A 172 -3.40 6.81 -19.37
N ASN A 173 -3.60 7.18 -18.10
CA ASN A 173 -2.96 8.31 -17.44
C ASN A 173 -3.07 9.59 -18.25
N VAL A 174 -4.25 9.89 -18.80
CA VAL A 174 -4.52 11.13 -19.54
C VAL A 174 -5.31 12.11 -18.67
N SER A 175 -5.29 13.39 -19.06
CA SER A 175 -6.10 14.40 -18.37
C SER A 175 -7.59 14.12 -18.56
N THR A 176 -8.39 14.31 -17.51
CA THR A 176 -9.86 14.28 -17.64
C THR A 176 -10.41 15.46 -18.44
N GLY A 177 -9.61 16.52 -18.66
CA GLY A 177 -10.04 17.76 -19.31
C GLY A 177 -11.16 18.51 -18.57
N ARG A 178 -11.47 18.11 -17.33
CA ARG A 178 -12.62 18.60 -16.56
C ARG A 178 -12.16 19.20 -15.23
N THR A 179 -12.80 20.30 -14.88
CA THR A 179 -12.69 20.95 -13.57
C THR A 179 -14.04 20.90 -12.89
N ASP A 180 -14.04 21.11 -11.58
CA ASP A 180 -15.25 21.02 -10.77
C ASP A 180 -15.92 19.63 -10.74
N VAL A 181 -15.08 18.59 -10.85
CA VAL A 181 -15.49 17.19 -10.88
C VAL A 181 -14.66 16.31 -9.94
N GLY A 182 -15.32 15.34 -9.32
CA GLY A 182 -14.70 14.21 -8.61
C GLY A 182 -14.24 13.10 -9.55
N GLY A 183 -13.39 12.21 -9.02
CA GLY A 183 -13.02 10.99 -9.72
C GLY A 183 -14.22 10.09 -10.01
N SER A 184 -14.11 9.27 -11.05
CA SER A 184 -15.04 8.20 -11.43
C SER A 184 -14.31 6.86 -11.63
N TYR A 185 -14.93 5.76 -11.20
CA TYR A 185 -14.57 4.37 -11.48
C TYR A 185 -15.75 3.47 -11.10
N GLY A 186 -16.27 2.65 -12.00
CA GLY A 186 -17.51 1.85 -11.76
C GLY A 186 -18.80 2.67 -11.60
N GLY A 187 -18.71 3.97 -11.30
CA GLY A 187 -19.79 4.94 -11.23
C GLY A 187 -19.27 6.37 -11.45
N HIS A 188 -20.22 7.31 -11.56
CA HIS A 188 -19.88 8.73 -11.74
C HIS A 188 -19.55 9.41 -10.42
N GLY A 189 -18.44 10.14 -10.41
CA GLY A 189 -18.18 11.18 -9.42
C GLY A 189 -19.04 12.41 -9.61
N ARG A 190 -19.10 13.25 -8.57
CA ARG A 190 -19.88 14.48 -8.61
C ARG A 190 -19.31 15.47 -9.64
N ALA A 191 -20.20 16.23 -10.27
CA ALA A 191 -19.86 17.43 -11.02
C ALA A 191 -20.62 18.65 -10.46
N GLN A 192 -20.00 19.83 -10.51
CA GLN A 192 -20.59 21.09 -10.04
C GLN A 192 -20.41 22.20 -11.08
N ASN A 193 -21.05 23.35 -10.86
CA ASN A 193 -20.95 24.53 -11.73
C ASN A 193 -21.28 24.27 -13.21
N GLY A 194 -22.18 23.31 -13.47
CA GLY A 194 -22.54 22.88 -14.83
C GLY A 194 -21.47 22.04 -15.54
N ALA A 195 -20.43 21.59 -14.82
CA ALA A 195 -19.41 20.71 -15.38
C ALA A 195 -20.00 19.36 -15.81
N SER A 196 -19.41 18.78 -16.85
CA SER A 196 -19.71 17.41 -17.26
C SER A 196 -18.91 16.43 -16.42
N VAL A 197 -19.56 15.39 -15.88
CA VAL A 197 -18.91 14.30 -15.13
C VAL A 197 -17.78 13.64 -15.92
N VAL A 198 -16.81 13.07 -15.20
CA VAL A 198 -15.80 12.19 -15.81
C VAL A 198 -16.52 10.92 -16.32
N PRO A 199 -16.20 10.41 -17.53
CA PRO A 199 -16.78 9.17 -18.02
C PRO A 199 -16.49 8.01 -17.08
N VAL A 200 -17.47 7.11 -16.89
CA VAL A 200 -17.26 5.87 -16.15
C VAL A 200 -16.43 4.91 -16.99
N TYR A 201 -15.60 4.13 -16.32
CA TYR A 201 -14.84 3.02 -16.87
C TYR A 201 -14.65 1.97 -15.76
N GLY A 202 -13.99 0.86 -16.11
CA GLY A 202 -13.81 -0.30 -15.26
C GLY A 202 -14.83 -1.39 -15.56
N ASP A 203 -14.43 -2.63 -15.30
CA ASP A 203 -15.29 -3.79 -15.39
C ASP A 203 -15.62 -4.28 -13.97
N PRO A 204 -16.88 -4.22 -13.52
CA PRO A 204 -17.26 -4.69 -12.20
C PRO A 204 -17.10 -6.21 -12.01
N LEU A 205 -17.07 -6.98 -13.10
CA LEU A 205 -16.88 -8.44 -13.06
C LEU A 205 -15.39 -8.83 -13.07
N SER A 206 -14.52 -7.92 -13.52
CA SER A 206 -13.08 -8.16 -13.59
C SER A 206 -12.30 -6.84 -13.45
N PRO A 207 -12.21 -6.27 -12.23
CA PRO A 207 -11.53 -5.00 -12.01
C PRO A 207 -10.04 -5.10 -12.37
N SER A 208 -9.61 -4.32 -13.36
CA SER A 208 -8.24 -4.28 -13.89
C SER A 208 -7.70 -2.85 -14.04
N ASP A 209 -8.43 -1.86 -13.54
CA ASP A 209 -8.16 -0.45 -13.72
C ASP A 209 -8.06 0.26 -12.36
N PHE A 210 -7.48 1.46 -12.38
CA PHE A 210 -7.29 2.31 -11.20
C PHE A 210 -8.39 3.36 -11.10
N GLY A 211 -8.66 3.83 -9.89
CA GLY A 211 -9.53 4.99 -9.66
C GLY A 211 -8.97 6.25 -10.30
N SER A 212 -9.84 7.10 -10.83
CA SER A 212 -9.41 8.40 -11.37
C SER A 212 -9.25 9.44 -10.28
N GLY A 213 -8.38 10.42 -10.54
CA GLY A 213 -8.18 11.56 -9.65
C GLY A 213 -9.29 12.60 -9.80
N GLY A 214 -9.64 13.25 -8.69
CA GLY A 214 -10.50 14.42 -8.69
C GLY A 214 -9.80 15.68 -9.18
N SER A 215 -10.57 16.68 -9.59
CA SER A 215 -10.03 17.99 -9.94
C SER A 215 -9.63 18.83 -8.71
N ALA A 216 -8.67 19.73 -8.91
CA ALA A 216 -8.36 20.80 -7.96
C ALA A 216 -9.38 21.96 -8.10
N GLN A 217 -9.46 22.82 -7.08
CA GLN A 217 -10.17 24.09 -7.22
C GLN A 217 -9.41 25.06 -8.12
N SER A 218 -10.08 26.13 -8.58
CA SER A 218 -9.43 27.18 -9.38
C SER A 218 -8.30 27.86 -8.62
N ASN A 219 -8.49 28.14 -7.32
CA ASN A 219 -7.44 28.63 -6.43
C ASN A 219 -6.37 27.53 -6.19
N ALA A 220 -5.09 27.91 -6.23
CA ALA A 220 -3.95 26.99 -6.15
C ALA A 220 -3.86 26.16 -4.85
N SER A 221 -4.64 26.52 -3.82
CA SER A 221 -4.56 25.97 -2.47
C SER A 221 -5.18 24.58 -2.32
N SER A 222 -6.25 24.26 -3.06
CA SER A 222 -7.00 23.00 -2.87
C SER A 222 -6.71 22.02 -4.01
N LYS A 223 -5.88 21.01 -3.75
CA LYS A 223 -5.49 19.97 -4.71
C LYS A 223 -6.57 18.89 -4.80
N GLY A 224 -6.75 18.25 -5.97
CA GLY A 224 -7.68 17.12 -6.10
C GLY A 224 -7.20 15.86 -5.37
N GLY A 225 -8.12 14.97 -5.02
CA GLY A 225 -7.79 13.65 -4.44
C GLY A 225 -7.24 12.70 -5.49
N ASN A 226 -6.23 11.90 -5.16
CA ASN A 226 -5.80 10.78 -6.02
C ASN A 226 -6.84 9.67 -6.00
N GLY A 227 -7.01 8.95 -7.12
CA GLY A 227 -7.86 7.77 -7.14
C GLY A 227 -7.28 6.61 -6.35
N GLY A 228 -8.11 5.61 -6.05
CA GLY A 228 -7.71 4.36 -5.42
C GLY A 228 -6.89 3.47 -6.36
N GLY A 229 -5.98 2.69 -5.81
CA GLY A 229 -5.09 1.81 -6.57
C GLY A 229 -5.78 0.53 -7.06
N LEU A 230 -4.95 -0.41 -7.54
CA LEU A 230 -5.39 -1.74 -7.95
C LEU A 230 -4.69 -2.80 -7.10
N LEU A 231 -5.45 -3.55 -6.32
CA LEU A 231 -4.99 -4.71 -5.55
C LEU A 231 -5.41 -6.00 -6.26
N LEU A 232 -4.43 -6.77 -6.73
CA LEU A 232 -4.63 -8.11 -7.27
C LEU A 232 -4.04 -9.11 -6.27
N LEU A 233 -4.89 -9.92 -5.65
CA LEU A 233 -4.48 -10.90 -4.64
C LEU A 233 -4.96 -12.31 -5.04
N THR A 234 -4.00 -13.19 -5.33
CA THR A 234 -4.22 -14.63 -5.52
C THR A 234 -3.71 -15.37 -4.28
N VAL A 235 -4.55 -16.14 -3.61
CA VAL A 235 -4.19 -16.80 -2.34
C VAL A 235 -4.94 -18.10 -2.06
N ASP A 236 -4.25 -19.09 -1.52
CA ASP A 236 -4.90 -20.35 -1.14
C ASP A 236 -5.70 -20.22 0.16
N SER A 237 -5.12 -19.59 1.19
CA SER A 237 -5.77 -19.37 2.49
C SER A 237 -5.64 -17.92 2.95
N LEU A 238 -6.76 -17.22 3.04
CA LEU A 238 -6.85 -15.86 3.56
C LEU A 238 -7.57 -15.82 4.91
N LYS A 239 -6.89 -15.31 5.94
CA LYS A 239 -7.51 -14.90 7.20
C LYS A 239 -7.53 -13.37 7.28
N LEU A 240 -8.71 -12.76 7.21
CA LEU A 240 -8.92 -11.32 7.15
C LEU A 240 -9.72 -10.84 8.37
N ASP A 241 -9.02 -10.39 9.40
CA ASP A 241 -9.58 -9.70 10.57
C ASP A 241 -9.35 -8.17 10.52
N GLY A 242 -8.45 -7.71 9.66
CA GLY A 242 -8.16 -6.31 9.37
C GLY A 242 -8.83 -5.84 8.08
N ALA A 243 -8.07 -5.18 7.20
CA ALA A 243 -8.62 -4.55 6.00
C ALA A 243 -7.84 -4.86 4.71
N LEU A 244 -8.56 -5.03 3.60
CA LEU A 244 -8.03 -4.87 2.24
C LEU A 244 -8.61 -3.59 1.64
N GLN A 245 -7.78 -2.67 1.15
CA GLN A 245 -8.27 -1.34 0.77
C GLN A 245 -7.70 -0.84 -0.55
N ALA A 246 -8.53 -0.16 -1.34
CA ALA A 246 -8.17 0.56 -2.56
C ALA A 246 -9.00 1.84 -2.68
N ASN A 247 -9.16 2.57 -1.58
CA ASN A 247 -9.99 3.77 -1.51
C ASN A 247 -9.36 4.96 -2.24
N GLY A 248 -10.21 5.78 -2.84
CA GLY A 248 -9.85 7.10 -3.30
C GLY A 248 -9.46 8.02 -2.15
N GLU A 249 -8.67 9.02 -2.47
CA GLU A 249 -8.23 10.00 -1.49
C GLU A 249 -9.26 11.11 -1.32
N HIS A 250 -9.51 11.46 -0.06
CA HIS A 250 -10.27 12.64 0.28
C HIS A 250 -9.57 13.92 -0.15
N SER A 251 -10.37 14.91 -0.53
CA SER A 251 -9.91 16.27 -0.76
C SER A 251 -11.03 17.28 -0.48
N TYR A 252 -10.64 18.43 0.08
CA TYR A 252 -11.50 19.62 0.20
C TYR A 252 -11.80 20.31 -1.15
N ALA A 253 -11.09 19.90 -2.22
CA ALA A 253 -11.54 20.16 -3.58
C ALA A 253 -12.50 19.03 -3.97
N TYR A 254 -12.13 18.24 -4.98
CA TYR A 254 -12.87 17.08 -5.41
C TYR A 254 -12.03 15.83 -5.15
N GLY A 255 -12.63 14.83 -4.51
CA GLY A 255 -11.94 13.60 -4.14
C GLY A 255 -11.57 12.73 -5.34
N GLY A 256 -10.73 11.72 -5.11
CA GLY A 256 -10.50 10.64 -6.07
C GLY A 256 -11.53 9.52 -5.95
N ALA A 257 -11.76 8.80 -7.04
CA ALA A 257 -12.63 7.62 -7.05
C ALA A 257 -12.00 6.44 -6.32
N GLY A 258 -12.83 5.47 -5.91
CA GLY A 258 -12.38 4.15 -5.50
C GLY A 258 -11.58 3.44 -6.60
N GLY A 259 -10.78 2.46 -6.20
CA GLY A 259 -9.96 1.64 -7.08
C GLY A 259 -10.52 0.24 -7.32
N GLY A 260 -9.65 -0.67 -7.78
CA GLY A 260 -9.98 -2.07 -8.00
C GLY A 260 -9.41 -2.98 -6.92
N ILE A 261 -10.22 -3.94 -6.47
CA ILE A 261 -9.74 -5.08 -5.66
C ILE A 261 -10.21 -6.36 -6.36
N ARG A 262 -9.27 -7.18 -6.82
CA ARG A 262 -9.54 -8.50 -7.39
C ARG A 262 -8.94 -9.57 -6.49
N LEU A 263 -9.80 -10.45 -5.98
CA LEU A 263 -9.44 -11.55 -5.11
C LEU A 263 -9.69 -12.87 -5.82
N ASP A 264 -8.64 -13.68 -5.97
CA ASP A 264 -8.73 -15.08 -6.35
C ASP A 264 -8.32 -15.91 -5.14
N VAL A 265 -9.31 -16.46 -4.43
CA VAL A 265 -9.12 -17.03 -3.09
C VAL A 265 -9.73 -18.41 -3.01
N ARG A 266 -8.94 -19.41 -2.62
CA ARG A 266 -9.45 -20.77 -2.41
C ARG A 266 -10.23 -20.91 -1.09
N SER A 267 -9.79 -20.25 -0.02
CA SER A 267 -10.49 -20.23 1.27
C SER A 267 -10.31 -18.90 2.02
N VAL A 268 -11.40 -18.39 2.59
CA VAL A 268 -11.41 -17.12 3.33
C VAL A 268 -12.10 -17.26 4.69
N THR A 269 -11.51 -16.67 5.72
CA THR A 269 -12.05 -16.58 7.09
C THR A 269 -11.77 -15.19 7.68
N GLY A 270 -12.42 -14.86 8.80
CA GLY A 270 -12.16 -13.64 9.58
C GLY A 270 -13.36 -12.67 9.62
N SER A 271 -13.21 -11.59 10.39
CA SER A 271 -14.28 -10.59 10.62
C SER A 271 -13.91 -9.16 10.16
N GLY A 272 -12.92 -9.05 9.27
CA GLY A 272 -12.44 -7.79 8.71
C GLY A 272 -13.34 -7.24 7.60
N PHE A 273 -12.79 -6.29 6.83
CA PHE A 273 -13.52 -5.64 5.74
C PHE A 273 -12.67 -5.42 4.48
N ILE A 274 -13.35 -5.21 3.36
CA ILE A 274 -12.77 -4.91 2.06
C ILE A 274 -13.41 -3.61 1.57
N SER A 275 -12.62 -2.60 1.21
CA SER A 275 -13.14 -1.30 0.79
C SER A 275 -12.45 -0.78 -0.47
N ALA A 276 -13.23 -0.30 -1.43
CA ALA A 276 -12.76 0.40 -2.61
C ALA A 276 -13.63 1.65 -2.83
N GLU A 277 -13.69 2.47 -1.79
CA GLU A 277 -14.61 3.60 -1.71
C GLU A 277 -14.00 4.85 -2.34
N GLY A 278 -14.83 5.61 -3.05
CA GLY A 278 -14.54 6.99 -3.37
C GLY A 278 -14.49 7.89 -2.12
N SER A 279 -14.03 9.13 -2.28
CA SER A 279 -14.10 10.10 -1.18
C SER A 279 -15.55 10.37 -0.77
N PRO A 280 -15.89 10.33 0.53
CA PRO A 280 -17.20 10.72 1.01
C PRO A 280 -17.46 12.22 0.79
N TYR A 281 -18.74 12.58 0.76
CA TYR A 281 -19.20 13.96 0.81
C TYR A 281 -19.17 14.45 2.26
N ASP A 282 -18.45 15.54 2.53
CA ASP A 282 -18.57 16.28 3.80
C ASP A 282 -18.88 17.77 3.52
N SER A 283 -19.12 18.56 4.56
CA SER A 283 -19.47 19.98 4.44
C SER A 283 -18.38 20.86 3.79
N LEU A 284 -17.19 20.30 3.54
CA LEU A 284 -16.03 20.96 2.94
C LEU A 284 -15.48 20.23 1.71
N GLY A 285 -16.07 19.11 1.26
CA GLY A 285 -15.52 18.24 0.21
C GLY A 285 -16.59 17.60 -0.69
N TYR A 286 -16.27 17.42 -1.98
CA TYR A 286 -17.21 16.93 -2.99
C TYR A 286 -17.03 15.42 -3.24
N GLY A 287 -18.08 14.65 -2.94
CA GLY A 287 -18.07 13.18 -3.02
C GLY A 287 -17.84 12.60 -4.42
N THR A 288 -17.41 11.34 -4.48
CA THR A 288 -17.01 10.67 -5.73
C THR A 288 -17.71 9.32 -5.92
N GLY A 289 -17.59 8.77 -7.13
CA GLY A 289 -18.00 7.40 -7.46
C GLY A 289 -16.92 6.39 -7.09
#